data_AF-A0A2T2Z2W4-F1
#
_entry.id   AF-A0A2T2Z2W4-F1
#
_cell.length_a   1.000
_cell.length_b   1.000
_cell.length_c   1.000
_cell.angle_alpha   90.00
_cell.angle_beta   90.00
_cell.angle_gamma   90.00
#
_symmetry.space_group_name_H-M   'P 1'
#
loop_
_entity.id
_entity.type
_entity.pdbx_description
1 polymer ?
#
loop_
_entity_poly.entity_id
_entity_poly.type
_entity_poly.pdbx_seq_one_letter_code
_entity_poly.pdbx_strand_id
1 'polypeptide(L)'
;MGFAVVVVLLIAVVVLGWARPPRASVLGTDRLGPDSGERVADYLERAHESLSGADTAPRWALVTSDTGLSTDAVVDIGAGLRISQVLYHVPIERVYTPVITVPVPAGTAALRSAQAAAAGAMDHVQADDDRSRRLAAVLAARLHSGCACAVNFVVRGTLAELRGLASRSGIRSVQALPPDASAGAFAVVPLLPEHVDVVAPGPDDGPIPDH
;
A
#
# COMPACT_ATOMS: atom_id res chain seq x y z
N MET A 1 29.46 -24.73 -44.89
CA MET A 1 29.92 -24.36 -43.53
C MET A 1 28.92 -23.52 -42.74
N GLY A 2 28.21 -22.54 -43.33
CA GLY A 2 27.29 -21.68 -42.57
C GLY A 2 26.16 -22.41 -41.82
N PHE A 3 25.54 -23.42 -42.45
CA PHE A 3 24.42 -24.14 -41.83
C PHE A 3 24.81 -24.92 -40.56
N ALA A 4 26.00 -25.55 -40.55
CA ALA A 4 26.51 -26.26 -39.38
C ALA A 4 26.78 -25.32 -38.20
N VAL A 5 27.31 -24.12 -38.49
CA VAL A 5 27.56 -23.09 -37.47
C VAL A 5 26.23 -22.59 -36.88
N VAL A 6 25.21 -22.37 -37.72
CA VAL A 6 23.87 -21.97 -37.25
C VAL A 6 23.25 -23.03 -36.35
N VAL A 7 23.34 -24.31 -36.72
CA VAL A 7 22.80 -25.42 -35.91
C VAL A 7 23.51 -25.52 -34.56
N VAL A 8 24.84 -25.41 -34.53
CA VAL A 8 25.61 -25.43 -33.28
C VAL A 8 25.24 -24.23 -32.39
N LEU A 9 25.06 -23.05 -32.98
CA LEU A 9 24.66 -21.86 -32.23
C LEU A 9 23.25 -22.04 -31.62
N LEU A 10 22.30 -22.58 -32.37
CA LEU A 10 20.95 -22.86 -31.88
C LEU A 10 20.95 -23.86 -30.73
N ILE A 11 21.70 -24.95 -30.86
CA ILE A 11 21.84 -25.96 -29.79
C ILE A 11 22.46 -25.32 -28.55
N ALA A 12 23.51 -24.51 -28.72
CA ALA A 12 24.15 -23.81 -27.60
C ALA A 12 23.18 -22.87 -26.89
N VAL A 13 22.37 -22.09 -27.61
CA VAL A 13 21.35 -21.20 -27.03
C VAL A 13 20.29 -21.98 -26.25
N VAL A 14 19.81 -23.10 -26.80
CA VAL A 14 18.80 -23.95 -26.13
C VAL A 14 19.36 -24.58 -24.87
N VAL A 15 20.57 -25.14 -24.93
CA VAL A 15 21.25 -25.74 -23.77
C VAL A 15 21.53 -24.69 -22.70
N LEU A 16 21.94 -23.49 -23.10
CA LEU A 16 22.20 -22.39 -22.17
C LEU A 16 20.91 -21.89 -21.51
N GLY A 17 19.82 -21.77 -22.27
CA GLY A 17 18.50 -21.39 -21.74
C GLY A 17 17.92 -22.43 -20.77
N TRP A 18 18.13 -23.72 -21.03
CA TRP A 18 17.71 -24.79 -20.13
C TRP A 18 18.56 -24.86 -18.85
N ALA A 19 19.88 -24.70 -18.97
CA ALA A 19 20.80 -24.73 -17.82
C ALA A 19 20.75 -23.45 -16.97
N ARG A 20 20.35 -22.32 -17.56
CA ARG A 20 20.31 -20.99 -16.92
C ARG A 20 18.96 -20.34 -17.25
N PRO A 21 17.85 -20.82 -16.66
CA PRO A 21 16.55 -20.22 -16.88
C PRO A 21 16.62 -18.71 -16.60
N PRO A 22 15.99 -17.86 -17.44
CA PRO A 22 15.90 -16.43 -17.17
C PRO A 22 15.38 -16.25 -15.73
N ARG A 23 16.05 -15.40 -14.95
CA ARG A 23 15.51 -15.01 -13.64
C ARG A 23 14.11 -14.47 -13.89
N ALA A 24 13.12 -14.93 -13.11
CA ALA A 24 11.77 -14.39 -13.17
C ALA A 24 11.86 -12.86 -13.15
N SER A 25 11.16 -12.20 -14.05
CA SER A 25 11.16 -10.74 -14.13
C SER A 25 10.74 -10.18 -12.78
N VAL A 26 11.59 -9.34 -12.17
CA VAL A 26 11.31 -8.65 -10.90
C VAL A 26 10.22 -7.56 -11.07
N LEU A 27 9.71 -7.37 -12.28
CA LEU A 27 8.47 -6.65 -12.52
C LEU A 27 7.32 -7.48 -11.93
N GLY A 28 7.10 -7.34 -10.63
CA GLY A 28 5.96 -7.92 -9.95
C GLY A 28 4.70 -7.31 -10.53
N THR A 29 3.88 -8.15 -11.17
CA THR A 29 2.48 -7.84 -11.46
C THR A 29 1.65 -7.77 -10.19
N ASP A 30 2.24 -8.14 -9.05
CA ASP A 30 1.61 -8.13 -7.74
C ASP A 30 1.23 -6.71 -7.32
N ARG A 31 -0.02 -6.59 -6.89
CA ARG A 31 -0.61 -5.35 -6.41
C ARG A 31 -1.42 -5.64 -5.16
N LEU A 32 -1.25 -4.79 -4.17
CA LEU A 32 -2.15 -4.64 -3.06
C LEU A 32 -3.07 -3.45 -3.30
N GLY A 33 -4.33 -3.60 -2.96
CA GLY A 33 -5.35 -2.57 -3.16
C GLY A 33 -6.40 -2.90 -4.22
N PRO A 34 -7.46 -2.09 -4.29
CA PRO A 34 -8.48 -2.19 -5.32
C PRO A 34 -7.96 -1.72 -6.68
N ASP A 35 -8.68 -2.11 -7.73
CA ASP A 35 -8.52 -1.56 -9.07
C ASP A 35 -9.32 -0.26 -9.23
N SER A 36 -8.87 0.63 -10.10
CA SER A 36 -9.59 1.87 -10.40
C SER A 36 -10.95 1.55 -11.04
N GLY A 37 -12.02 2.14 -10.51
CA GLY A 37 -13.40 1.88 -10.93
C GLY A 37 -14.00 0.57 -10.43
N GLU A 38 -13.27 -0.21 -9.60
CA GLU A 38 -13.78 -1.44 -9.03
C GLU A 38 -14.91 -1.14 -8.03
N ARG A 39 -15.94 -2.01 -7.98
CA ARG A 39 -16.91 -1.97 -6.89
C ARG A 39 -16.23 -2.38 -5.60
N VAL A 40 -16.46 -1.62 -4.55
CA VAL A 40 -15.77 -1.87 -3.28
C VAL A 40 -16.17 -3.22 -2.70
N ALA A 41 -17.42 -3.66 -2.87
CA ALA A 41 -17.85 -4.99 -2.44
C ALA A 41 -17.02 -6.11 -3.10
N ASP A 42 -16.74 -6.01 -4.40
CA ASP A 42 -15.96 -7.00 -5.15
C ASP A 42 -14.50 -7.04 -4.64
N TYR A 43 -13.93 -5.87 -4.36
CA TYR A 43 -12.60 -5.77 -3.77
C TYR A 43 -12.53 -6.43 -2.39
N LEU A 44 -13.52 -6.15 -1.52
CA LEU A 44 -13.56 -6.70 -0.16
C LEU A 44 -13.70 -8.24 -0.18
N GLU A 45 -14.47 -8.79 -1.12
CA GLU A 45 -14.57 -10.23 -1.34
C GLU A 45 -13.23 -10.83 -1.77
N ARG A 46 -12.57 -10.27 -2.80
CA ARG A 46 -11.23 -10.71 -3.24
C ARG A 46 -10.19 -10.61 -2.13
N ALA A 47 -10.23 -9.54 -1.34
CA ALA A 47 -9.34 -9.36 -0.20
C ALA A 47 -9.55 -10.47 0.84
N HIS A 48 -10.81 -10.80 1.15
CA HIS A 48 -11.13 -11.90 2.06
C HIS A 48 -10.66 -13.26 1.52
N GLU A 49 -10.90 -13.56 0.25
CA GLU A 49 -10.47 -14.80 -0.40
C GLU A 49 -8.95 -14.98 -0.38
N SER A 50 -8.18 -13.87 -0.47
CA SER A 50 -6.71 -13.90 -0.40
C SER A 50 -6.16 -14.46 0.92
N LEU A 51 -6.99 -14.49 1.98
CA LEU A 51 -6.64 -15.03 3.28
C LEU A 51 -6.95 -16.52 3.42
N SER A 52 -7.48 -17.16 2.38
CA SER A 52 -7.77 -18.60 2.37
C SER A 52 -6.48 -19.45 2.36
N GLY A 53 -6.60 -20.73 2.72
CA GLY A 53 -5.47 -21.66 2.82
C GLY A 53 -5.04 -21.98 4.25
N ALA A 54 -3.95 -22.73 4.41
CA ALA A 54 -3.48 -23.19 5.72
C ALA A 54 -1.95 -23.17 5.85
N ASP A 55 -1.23 -22.64 4.87
CA ASP A 55 0.22 -22.51 4.97
C ASP A 55 0.62 -21.46 6.02
N THR A 56 1.85 -21.59 6.47
CA THR A 56 2.46 -20.70 7.47
C THR A 56 3.51 -19.79 6.87
N ALA A 57 3.57 -19.66 5.53
CA ALA A 57 4.53 -18.78 4.90
C ALA A 57 4.12 -17.32 5.18
N PRO A 58 5.03 -16.46 5.63
CA PRO A 58 4.72 -15.05 5.83
C PRO A 58 4.45 -14.37 4.48
N ARG A 59 3.43 -13.53 4.43
CA ARG A 59 2.96 -12.81 3.24
C ARG A 59 2.96 -11.31 3.51
N TRP A 60 3.19 -10.52 2.48
CA TRP A 60 2.92 -9.09 2.53
C TRP A 60 1.42 -8.88 2.41
N ALA A 61 0.86 -8.00 3.23
CA ALA A 61 -0.56 -7.73 3.23
C ALA A 61 -0.85 -6.25 3.41
N LEU A 62 -1.89 -5.77 2.75
CA LEU A 62 -2.47 -4.46 2.96
C LEU A 62 -3.56 -4.58 4.00
N VAL A 63 -3.46 -3.78 5.05
CA VAL A 63 -4.50 -3.62 6.06
C VAL A 63 -5.16 -2.27 5.82
N THR A 64 -6.47 -2.30 5.63
CA THR A 64 -7.30 -1.11 5.43
C THR A 64 -8.15 -0.90 6.66
N SER A 65 -8.13 0.31 7.23
CA SER A 65 -9.03 0.67 8.33
C SER A 65 -10.38 1.20 7.82
N ASP A 66 -11.39 1.15 8.66
CA ASP A 66 -12.71 1.73 8.37
C ASP A 66 -12.68 3.27 8.34
N THR A 67 -11.82 3.85 9.16
CA THR A 67 -11.64 5.27 9.40
C THR A 67 -10.16 5.57 9.58
N GLY A 68 -9.79 6.86 9.61
CA GLY A 68 -8.40 7.22 9.91
C GLY A 68 -8.00 6.83 11.34
N LEU A 69 -6.86 6.16 11.46
CA LEU A 69 -6.28 5.72 12.74
C LEU A 69 -5.20 6.69 13.22
N SER A 70 -5.04 6.79 14.54
CA SER A 70 -3.88 7.43 15.16
C SER A 70 -2.65 6.54 15.04
N THR A 71 -1.46 7.14 15.16
CA THR A 71 -0.19 6.40 15.17
C THR A 71 -0.15 5.32 16.27
N ASP A 72 -0.65 5.63 17.47
CA ASP A 72 -0.70 4.65 18.57
C ASP A 72 -1.65 3.49 18.27
N ALA A 73 -2.81 3.76 17.65
CA ALA A 73 -3.72 2.69 17.23
C ALA A 73 -3.07 1.77 16.18
N VAL A 74 -2.28 2.31 15.25
CA VAL A 74 -1.53 1.51 14.27
C VAL A 74 -0.46 0.64 14.97
N VAL A 75 0.22 1.18 15.98
CA VAL A 75 1.20 0.42 16.79
C VAL A 75 0.52 -0.75 17.52
N ASP A 76 -0.63 -0.50 18.15
CA ASP A 76 -1.37 -1.52 18.91
C ASP A 76 -2.00 -2.58 18.01
N ILE A 77 -2.54 -2.16 16.86
CA ILE A 77 -3.13 -3.06 15.88
C ILE A 77 -2.06 -3.97 15.28
N GLY A 78 -0.95 -3.38 14.81
CA GLY A 78 0.15 -4.10 14.18
C GLY A 78 1.13 -4.74 15.16
N ALA A 79 0.84 -4.78 16.46
CA ALA A 79 1.75 -5.32 17.47
C ALA A 79 2.18 -6.76 17.12
N GLY A 80 3.50 -6.98 17.12
CA GLY A 80 4.10 -8.28 16.77
C GLY A 80 4.32 -8.51 15.26
N LEU A 81 3.76 -7.65 14.39
CA LEU A 81 3.93 -7.75 12.94
C LEU A 81 4.93 -6.72 12.42
N ARG A 82 5.59 -7.05 11.31
CA ARG A 82 6.45 -6.09 10.62
C ARG A 82 5.60 -5.17 9.76
N ILE A 83 5.40 -3.93 10.21
CA ILE A 83 4.89 -2.84 9.37
C ILE A 83 6.04 -2.31 8.51
N SER A 84 5.82 -2.26 7.19
CA SER A 84 6.80 -1.75 6.21
C SER A 84 6.40 -0.42 5.59
N GLN A 85 5.10 -0.07 5.61
CA GLN A 85 4.58 1.19 5.09
C GLN A 85 3.35 1.61 5.87
N VAL A 86 3.17 2.92 6.03
CA VAL A 86 1.91 3.53 6.50
C VAL A 86 1.48 4.56 5.47
N LEU A 87 0.20 4.52 5.10
CA LEU A 87 -0.40 5.40 4.11
C LEU A 87 -1.37 6.34 4.82
N TYR A 88 -1.08 7.63 4.74
CA TYR A 88 -1.87 8.69 5.35
C TYR A 88 -2.78 9.34 4.32
N HIS A 89 -4.02 9.56 4.70
CA HIS A 89 -5.01 10.32 3.94
C HIS A 89 -5.71 11.28 4.89
N VAL A 90 -5.69 12.57 4.58
CA VAL A 90 -6.27 13.63 5.41
C VAL A 90 -7.49 14.18 4.67
N PRO A 91 -8.69 13.67 4.97
CA PRO A 91 -9.87 14.03 4.19
C PRO A 91 -10.23 15.50 4.37
N ILE A 92 -10.57 16.14 3.26
CA ILE A 92 -11.17 17.47 3.21
C ILE A 92 -12.39 17.36 2.31
N GLU A 93 -13.54 17.80 2.81
CA GLU A 93 -14.81 17.67 2.11
C GLU A 93 -14.74 18.26 0.70
N ARG A 94 -15.05 17.44 -0.31
CA ARG A 94 -15.04 17.80 -1.74
C ARG A 94 -13.70 18.35 -2.26
N VAL A 95 -12.59 17.97 -1.63
CA VAL A 95 -11.24 18.28 -2.12
C VAL A 95 -10.49 16.98 -2.32
N TYR A 96 -9.90 16.81 -3.49
CA TYR A 96 -9.03 15.66 -3.73
C TYR A 96 -7.75 15.82 -2.91
N THR A 97 -7.55 14.94 -1.92
CA THR A 97 -6.33 14.94 -1.11
C THR A 97 -5.46 13.73 -1.44
N PRO A 98 -4.17 13.94 -1.73
CA PRO A 98 -3.27 12.85 -2.10
C PRO A 98 -3.01 11.93 -0.90
N VAL A 99 -2.70 10.67 -1.19
CA VAL A 99 -2.24 9.73 -0.17
C VAL A 99 -0.72 9.84 0.01
N ILE A 100 -0.28 10.05 1.25
CA ILE A 100 1.12 10.14 1.61
C ILE A 100 1.60 8.77 2.07
N THR A 101 2.42 8.11 1.27
CA THR A 101 3.00 6.80 1.61
C THR A 101 4.34 6.98 2.29
N VAL A 102 4.46 6.51 3.53
CA VAL A 102 5.70 6.57 4.30
C VAL A 102 6.27 5.17 4.48
N PRO A 103 7.49 4.88 3.97
CA PRO A 103 8.17 3.64 4.28
C PRO A 103 8.62 3.61 5.75
N VAL A 104 8.46 2.46 6.39
CA VAL A 104 8.76 2.25 7.81
C VAL A 104 9.86 1.19 7.97
N PRO A 105 11.08 1.61 8.35
CA PRO A 105 12.11 0.70 8.83
C PRO A 105 11.62 -0.16 10.00
N ALA A 106 12.31 -1.27 10.28
CA ALA A 106 11.92 -2.13 11.40
C ALA A 106 11.98 -1.36 12.73
N GLY A 107 10.97 -1.55 13.57
CA GLY A 107 10.95 -1.06 14.95
C GLY A 107 9.85 -0.02 15.21
N THR A 108 9.38 0.01 16.46
CA THR A 108 8.27 0.88 16.89
C THR A 108 8.64 2.36 16.88
N ALA A 109 9.91 2.72 17.11
CA ALA A 109 10.37 4.10 17.02
C ALA A 109 10.21 4.69 15.61
N ALA A 110 10.58 3.90 14.58
CA ALA A 110 10.41 4.31 13.19
C ALA A 110 8.93 4.49 12.83
N LEU A 111 8.08 3.56 13.29
CA LEU A 111 6.63 3.66 13.12
C LEU A 111 6.06 4.93 13.78
N ARG A 112 6.48 5.25 15.01
CA ARG A 112 6.04 6.48 15.69
C ARG A 112 6.48 7.76 14.99
N SER A 113 7.61 7.72 14.28
CA SER A 113 8.09 8.87 13.49
C SER A 113 7.42 9.00 12.11
N ALA A 114 6.65 8.00 11.68
CA ALA A 114 6.12 7.95 10.31
C ALA A 114 5.17 9.12 10.00
N GLN A 115 4.33 9.53 10.96
CA GLN A 115 3.41 10.65 10.76
C GLN A 115 4.15 11.99 10.65
N ALA A 116 5.19 12.20 11.44
CA ALA A 116 6.05 13.38 11.32
C ALA A 116 6.79 13.40 9.97
N ALA A 117 7.21 12.24 9.45
CA ALA A 117 7.77 12.15 8.11
C ALA A 117 6.75 12.46 7.01
N ALA A 118 5.48 12.04 7.17
CA ALA A 118 4.41 12.43 6.25
C ALA A 118 4.17 13.95 6.27
N ALA A 119 4.17 14.56 7.46
CA ALA A 119 4.03 16.00 7.61
C ALA A 119 5.18 16.75 6.92
N GLY A 120 6.43 16.34 7.17
CA GLY A 120 7.62 16.92 6.53
C GLY A 120 7.63 16.75 5.01
N ALA A 121 7.07 15.66 4.48
CA ALA A 121 6.90 15.51 3.05
C ALA A 121 5.97 16.59 2.47
N MET A 122 4.89 16.94 3.18
CA MET A 122 3.96 18.00 2.78
C MET A 122 4.56 19.40 2.94
N ASP A 123 5.40 19.62 3.96
CA ASP A 123 6.15 20.89 4.14
C ASP A 123 7.07 21.21 2.94
N HIS A 124 7.53 20.17 2.23
CA HIS A 124 8.45 20.29 1.11
C HIS A 124 7.81 20.05 -0.27
N VAL A 125 6.49 19.97 -0.35
CA VAL A 125 5.79 19.88 -1.64
C VAL A 125 6.07 21.13 -2.46
N GLN A 126 6.60 20.93 -3.67
CA GLN A 126 6.69 21.96 -4.69
C GLN A 126 5.34 22.01 -5.41
N ALA A 127 4.54 23.03 -5.10
CA ALA A 127 3.23 23.24 -5.70
C ALA A 127 3.32 24.25 -6.86
N ASP A 128 2.77 23.88 -8.02
CA ASP A 128 2.74 24.71 -9.21
C ASP A 128 1.73 25.87 -9.13
N ASP A 129 0.74 25.75 -8.23
CA ASP A 129 -0.35 26.71 -8.07
C ASP A 129 -0.70 26.99 -6.60
N ASP A 130 -1.43 28.08 -6.36
CA ASP A 130 -1.80 28.54 -5.01
C ASP A 130 -2.77 27.59 -4.30
N ARG A 131 -3.65 26.89 -5.03
CA ARG A 131 -4.59 25.92 -4.45
C ARG A 131 -3.80 24.75 -3.90
N SER A 132 -2.91 24.17 -4.71
CA SER A 132 -2.03 23.07 -4.31
C SER A 132 -1.12 23.46 -3.14
N ARG A 133 -0.60 24.69 -3.09
CA ARG A 133 0.23 25.18 -1.98
C ARG A 133 -0.56 25.29 -0.67
N ARG A 134 -1.78 25.85 -0.72
CA ARG A 134 -2.67 25.91 0.45
C ARG A 134 -3.08 24.51 0.91
N LEU A 135 -3.37 23.61 -0.03
CA LEU A 135 -3.69 22.22 0.29
C LEU A 135 -2.55 21.57 1.07
N ALA A 136 -1.32 21.62 0.53
CA ALA A 136 -0.14 21.05 1.20
C ALA A 136 0.05 21.61 2.63
N ALA A 137 -0.14 22.93 2.82
CA ALA A 137 -0.06 23.55 4.15
C ALA A 137 -1.11 23.02 5.14
N VAL A 138 -2.36 22.85 4.70
CA VAL A 138 -3.43 22.26 5.53
C VAL A 138 -3.12 20.80 5.88
N LEU A 139 -2.65 20.02 4.91
CA LEU A 139 -2.29 18.62 5.14
C LEU A 139 -1.12 18.51 6.14
N ALA A 140 -0.08 19.32 5.96
CA ALA A 140 1.06 19.39 6.87
C ALA A 140 0.64 19.77 8.28
N ALA A 141 -0.17 20.83 8.44
CA ALA A 141 -0.66 21.30 9.73
C ALA A 141 -1.45 20.21 10.49
N ARG A 142 -2.35 19.50 9.79
CA ARG A 142 -3.13 18.39 10.37
C ARG A 142 -2.27 17.17 10.72
N LEU A 143 -1.27 16.85 9.90
CA LEU A 143 -0.34 15.75 10.18
C LEU A 143 0.52 16.07 11.41
N HIS A 144 1.06 17.29 11.49
CA HIS A 144 1.83 17.78 12.65
C HIS A 144 0.99 17.82 13.95
N SER A 145 -0.31 18.11 13.85
CA SER A 145 -1.21 18.12 15.00
C SER A 145 -1.65 16.72 15.48
N GLY A 146 -1.19 15.66 14.82
CA GLY A 146 -1.47 14.29 15.25
C GLY A 146 -2.83 13.77 14.78
N CYS A 147 -3.32 14.17 13.60
CA CYS A 147 -4.59 13.64 13.07
C CYS A 147 -4.65 12.11 13.10
N ALA A 148 -5.86 11.58 13.31
CA ALA A 148 -6.17 10.19 13.06
C ALA A 148 -6.42 10.01 11.55
N CYS A 149 -5.33 9.83 10.80
CA CYS A 149 -5.31 9.93 9.34
C CYS A 149 -4.50 8.80 8.67
N ALA A 150 -4.01 7.82 9.43
CA ALA A 150 -3.47 6.59 8.87
C ALA A 150 -4.64 5.71 8.41
N VAL A 151 -4.79 5.47 7.11
CA VAL A 151 -5.95 4.76 6.54
C VAL A 151 -5.60 3.36 6.05
N ASN A 152 -4.33 3.15 5.69
CA ASN A 152 -3.84 1.86 5.23
C ASN A 152 -2.41 1.63 5.76
N PHE A 153 -2.03 0.38 5.97
CA PHE A 153 -0.64 0.03 6.29
C PHE A 153 -0.29 -1.36 5.78
N VAL A 154 0.97 -1.53 5.41
CA VAL A 154 1.47 -2.80 4.86
C VAL A 154 2.19 -3.56 5.96
N VAL A 155 1.76 -4.80 6.19
CA VAL A 155 2.31 -5.70 7.21
C VAL A 155 2.91 -6.95 6.56
N ARG A 156 3.79 -7.63 7.29
CA ARG A 156 4.18 -9.02 7.00
C ARG A 156 3.80 -9.95 8.14
N GLY A 157 3.05 -10.99 7.80
CA GLY A 157 2.57 -12.00 8.75
C GLY A 157 2.10 -13.28 8.06
N THR A 158 1.89 -14.32 8.84
CA THR A 158 1.26 -15.58 8.42
C THR A 158 -0.24 -15.40 8.19
N LEU A 159 -0.87 -16.30 7.42
CA LEU A 159 -2.32 -16.25 7.19
C LEU A 159 -3.13 -16.26 8.50
N ALA A 160 -2.68 -16.97 9.54
CA ALA A 160 -3.33 -17.00 10.85
C ALA A 160 -3.30 -15.62 11.52
N GLU A 161 -2.14 -14.95 11.53
CA GLU A 161 -2.00 -13.60 12.09
C GLU A 161 -2.81 -12.57 11.29
N LEU A 162 -2.82 -12.68 9.96
CA LEU A 162 -3.57 -11.78 9.08
C LEU A 162 -5.09 -11.92 9.25
N ARG A 163 -5.60 -13.15 9.46
CA ARG A 163 -7.01 -13.35 9.83
C ARG A 163 -7.34 -12.78 11.20
N GLY A 164 -6.40 -12.89 12.14
CA GLY A 164 -6.51 -12.26 13.45
C GLY A 164 -6.57 -10.73 13.38
N LEU A 165 -5.91 -10.11 12.40
CA LEU A 165 -6.07 -8.69 12.10
C LEU A 165 -7.44 -8.39 11.47
N ALA A 166 -7.86 -9.20 10.49
CA ALA A 166 -9.11 -9.01 9.77
C ALA A 166 -10.36 -9.12 10.68
N SER A 167 -10.24 -9.78 11.84
CA SER A 167 -11.31 -9.88 12.83
C SER A 167 -11.34 -8.74 13.85
N ARG A 168 -10.38 -7.80 13.81
CA ARG A 168 -10.35 -6.66 14.74
C ARG A 168 -11.39 -5.62 14.33
N SER A 169 -12.03 -5.01 15.33
CA SER A 169 -12.84 -3.79 15.12
C SER A 169 -11.96 -2.67 14.54
N GLY A 170 -12.51 -1.88 13.63
CA GLY A 170 -11.78 -0.80 12.97
C GLY A 170 -11.02 -1.23 11.71
N ILE A 171 -10.95 -2.54 11.42
CA ILE A 171 -10.33 -3.06 10.20
C ILE A 171 -11.41 -3.40 9.19
N ARG A 172 -11.32 -2.75 8.03
CA ARG A 172 -12.26 -2.91 6.92
C ARG A 172 -11.87 -4.09 6.03
N SER A 173 -10.59 -4.25 5.76
CA SER A 173 -10.08 -5.39 5.00
C SER A 173 -8.62 -5.70 5.30
N VAL A 174 -8.25 -6.95 5.05
CA VAL A 174 -6.86 -7.39 4.96
C VAL A 174 -6.72 -8.18 3.67
N GLN A 175 -5.85 -7.74 2.78
CA GLN A 175 -5.53 -8.44 1.53
C GLN A 175 -4.10 -8.95 1.58
N ALA A 176 -3.89 -10.24 1.39
CA ALA A 176 -2.56 -10.85 1.35
C ALA A 176 -2.10 -11.09 -0.09
N LEU A 177 -0.82 -10.85 -0.35
CA LEU A 177 -0.16 -11.30 -1.56
C LEU A 177 0.18 -12.80 -1.51
N PRO A 178 0.50 -13.41 -2.67
CA PRO A 178 1.18 -14.69 -2.72
C PRO A 178 2.48 -14.72 -1.89
N PRO A 179 2.93 -15.90 -1.41
CA PRO A 179 4.09 -16.01 -0.52
C PRO A 179 5.43 -15.68 -1.20
N ASP A 180 5.51 -15.75 -2.53
CA ASP A 180 6.68 -15.41 -3.36
C ASP A 180 6.81 -13.91 -3.66
N ALA A 181 5.81 -13.09 -3.30
CA ALA A 181 5.88 -11.64 -3.44
C ALA A 181 7.04 -11.05 -2.62
N SER A 182 7.91 -10.31 -3.31
CA SER A 182 9.12 -9.72 -2.72
C SER A 182 8.90 -8.29 -2.23
N ALA A 183 9.58 -7.92 -1.15
CA ALA A 183 9.46 -6.59 -0.56
C ALA A 183 9.88 -5.50 -1.55
N GLY A 184 9.03 -4.48 -1.73
CA GLY A 184 9.31 -3.35 -2.62
C GLY A 184 9.15 -3.65 -4.11
N ALA A 185 8.68 -4.84 -4.49
CA ALA A 185 8.41 -5.23 -5.88
C ALA A 185 6.91 -5.40 -6.20
N PHE A 186 6.04 -4.88 -5.35
CA PHE A 186 4.59 -4.84 -5.56
C PHE A 186 4.08 -3.40 -5.47
N ALA A 187 3.00 -3.12 -6.22
CA ALA A 187 2.31 -1.85 -6.13
C ALA A 187 1.36 -1.83 -4.92
N VAL A 188 1.12 -0.65 -4.34
CA VAL A 188 0.14 -0.45 -3.28
C VAL A 188 -0.82 0.66 -3.72
N VAL A 189 -2.09 0.32 -3.80
CA VAL A 189 -3.21 1.24 -4.04
C VAL A 189 -4.08 1.23 -2.78
N PRO A 190 -4.25 2.35 -2.09
CA PRO A 190 -5.04 2.39 -0.87
C PRO A 190 -6.54 2.28 -1.17
N LEU A 191 -7.29 1.57 -0.34
CA LEU A 191 -8.74 1.77 -0.25
C LEU A 191 -8.99 2.87 0.79
N LEU A 192 -9.63 3.96 0.38
CA LEU A 192 -9.92 5.09 1.27
C LEU A 192 -11.23 4.87 2.03
N PRO A 193 -11.39 5.43 3.25
CA PRO A 193 -12.65 5.37 4.00
C PRO A 193 -13.87 5.82 3.19
N GLU A 194 -13.73 6.86 2.38
CA GLU A 194 -14.79 7.43 1.54
C GLU A 194 -15.16 6.57 0.32
N HIS A 195 -14.32 5.60 -0.07
CA HIS A 195 -14.65 4.65 -1.12
C HIS A 195 -15.63 3.61 -0.57
N VAL A 196 -16.93 3.89 -0.62
CA VAL A 196 -17.99 3.02 -0.09
C VAL A 196 -18.61 2.10 -1.14
N ASP A 197 -18.90 2.62 -2.34
CA ASP A 197 -19.58 1.87 -3.40
C ASP A 197 -18.63 1.48 -4.53
N VAL A 198 -17.90 2.46 -5.07
CA VAL A 198 -16.97 2.30 -6.19
C VAL A 198 -15.69 3.07 -5.87
N VAL A 199 -14.55 2.51 -6.27
CA VAL A 199 -13.24 3.16 -6.16
C VAL A 199 -13.09 4.17 -7.29
N ALA A 200 -13.51 5.40 -7.04
CA ALA A 200 -13.41 6.50 -7.99
C ALA A 200 -13.05 7.80 -7.24
N PRO A 201 -12.35 8.73 -7.90
CA PRO A 201 -12.12 10.05 -7.32
C PRO A 201 -13.43 10.73 -6.93
N GLY A 202 -13.47 11.30 -5.73
CA GLY A 202 -14.55 12.18 -5.31
C GLY A 202 -14.54 13.53 -6.05
N PRO A 203 -15.56 14.38 -5.81
CA PRO A 203 -15.56 15.76 -6.31
C PRO A 203 -14.37 16.56 -5.74
N ASP A 204 -13.81 17.45 -6.57
CA ASP A 204 -12.69 18.36 -6.23
C ASP A 204 -13.04 19.84 -6.49
N ASP A 205 -14.23 20.26 -6.08
CA ASP A 205 -14.77 21.61 -6.24
C ASP A 205 -15.01 22.31 -4.89
N GLY A 206 -14.56 21.70 -3.80
CA GLY A 206 -14.62 22.24 -2.44
C GLY A 206 -13.59 23.35 -2.19
N PRO A 207 -13.88 24.26 -1.23
CA PRO A 207 -12.92 25.24 -0.77
C PRO A 207 -11.83 24.57 0.09
N ILE A 208 -10.60 25.06 -0.02
CA ILE A 208 -9.52 24.64 0.89
C ILE A 208 -9.64 25.45 2.18
N PRO A 209 -9.74 24.81 3.35
CA PRO A 209 -9.77 25.51 4.64
C PRO A 209 -8.49 26.30 4.90
N ASP A 210 -8.57 27.28 5.80
CA ASP A 210 -7.37 27.88 6.38
C ASP A 210 -6.70 26.89 7.36
N HIS A 211 -5.39 27.02 7.55
CA HIS A 211 -4.55 26.13 8.37
C HIS A 211 -4.05 26.81 9.64
#